data_AF-A0A6A4UHF5-F1
#
_entry.id   AF-A0A6A4UHF5-F1
#
_cell.length_a   1.000
_cell.length_b   1.000
_cell.length_c   1.000
_cell.angle_alpha   90.00
_cell.angle_beta   90.00
_cell.angle_gamma   90.00
#
_symmetry.space_group_name_H-M   'P 1'
#
loop_
_entity.id
_entity.type
_entity.pdbx_description
1 polymer ?
#
loop_
_entity_poly.entity_id
_entity_poly.type
_entity_poly.pdbx_seq_one_letter_code
_entity_poly.pdbx_strand_id
1 'polypeptide(L)'
;MKRALVILFALAFIVTSDLIAKPGPEISFNYFYSSLRPYGEWIEIDADLYAWRPMHVSSNWKPYREGRWSWTRHGWYWDSYEPFGWAVYHYGRWHYDDYYGWIWIPDYEWGPAWVEWRYSDNYIGWAPLPPYASFHSDFGIRFSIGWSASYNWWNFVPYRRFCDYRVNHYIIDYRRTSRIFSTTKYRNNYYYDRDRIVNGGIDRRFVEDRAGYRIAEREIRSVESRDDYNRLRKRDSNRIYNYRPSENETGRIRNDEKFEIRRSERSIAIEKDKIATPRASERNIERSRESDTGRNRNTEEGRIERNRSETERDRTNNREREELQKRETEERKSVREREESEKREAQRIEMKRQRDESEKRAILRRESDREKSSTYERQKSERIVEPERRRESNSESRNESRSPERSRSYERQQTERKVEPERRRESNNERPETRRSESSSESRSPERRR
;
A
#
# COMPACT_ATOMS: atom_id res chain seq x y z
N MET A 1 -40.80 -49.47 -1.39
CA MET A 1 -39.41 -49.99 -1.37
C MET A 1 -38.70 -49.53 -2.63
N LYS A 2 -37.57 -48.82 -2.46
CA LYS A 2 -36.32 -48.91 -3.24
C LYS A 2 -36.30 -48.55 -4.75
N ARG A 3 -35.56 -47.44 -5.03
CA ARG A 3 -34.49 -47.24 -6.04
C ARG A 3 -34.96 -47.02 -7.50
N ALA A 4 -34.46 -46.10 -8.33
CA ALA A 4 -33.30 -45.20 -8.32
C ALA A 4 -33.46 -44.10 -9.40
N LEU A 5 -32.86 -42.92 -9.15
CA LEU A 5 -31.97 -42.13 -10.01
C LEU A 5 -31.86 -42.59 -11.49
N VAL A 6 -31.85 -41.73 -12.52
CA VAL A 6 -30.68 -40.90 -12.89
C VAL A 6 -31.13 -39.78 -13.85
N ILE A 7 -30.53 -38.62 -13.60
CA ILE A 7 -30.60 -37.34 -14.31
C ILE A 7 -30.16 -37.49 -15.77
N LEU A 8 -31.03 -37.09 -16.70
CA LEU A 8 -30.75 -36.99 -18.13
C LEU A 8 -30.46 -35.52 -18.47
N PHE A 9 -29.25 -35.07 -18.14
CA PHE A 9 -28.69 -33.80 -18.61
C PHE A 9 -27.31 -34.08 -19.19
N ALA A 10 -27.31 -34.69 -20.37
CA ALA A 10 -26.11 -34.97 -21.13
C ALA A 10 -25.86 -33.85 -22.15
N LEU A 11 -24.73 -33.17 -21.96
CA LEU A 11 -23.87 -32.61 -23.01
C LEU A 11 -24.45 -31.49 -23.89
N ALA A 12 -24.49 -30.29 -23.32
CA ALA A 12 -24.05 -29.10 -24.03
C ALA A 12 -22.69 -28.69 -23.45
N PHE A 13 -21.62 -29.41 -23.80
CA PHE A 13 -20.27 -28.89 -23.65
C PHE A 13 -20.16 -27.74 -24.66
N ILE A 14 -20.43 -26.52 -24.18
CA ILE A 14 -20.00 -25.32 -24.88
C ILE A 14 -18.49 -25.43 -24.91
N VAL A 15 -17.94 -25.76 -26.07
CA VAL A 15 -16.54 -25.52 -26.40
C VAL A 15 -16.40 -24.00 -26.37
N THR A 16 -16.16 -23.45 -25.17
CA THR A 16 -15.51 -22.16 -25.06
C THR A 16 -14.14 -22.39 -25.64
N SER A 17 -13.99 -22.04 -26.91
CA SER A 17 -12.67 -21.80 -27.46
C SER A 17 -12.08 -20.76 -26.53
N ASP A 18 -11.16 -21.16 -25.66
CA ASP A 18 -10.27 -20.23 -25.02
C ASP A 18 -9.68 -19.43 -26.17
N LEU A 19 -10.15 -18.19 -26.32
CA LEU A 19 -9.43 -17.18 -27.04
C LEU A 19 -8.14 -17.03 -26.25
N ILE A 20 -7.17 -17.90 -26.54
CA ILE A 20 -5.77 -17.68 -26.19
C ILE A 20 -5.49 -16.31 -26.78
N ALA A 21 -5.48 -15.29 -25.92
CA ALA A 21 -5.05 -13.97 -26.28
C ALA A 21 -3.71 -14.17 -26.97
N LYS A 22 -3.61 -13.81 -28.25
CA LYS A 22 -2.35 -13.88 -28.98
C LYS A 22 -1.30 -13.21 -28.10
N PRO A 23 -0.19 -13.87 -27.75
CA PRO A 23 0.85 -13.21 -26.99
C PRO A 23 1.23 -11.95 -27.76
N GLY A 24 1.16 -10.79 -27.08
CA GLY A 24 1.59 -9.54 -27.67
C GLY A 24 3.04 -9.66 -28.17
N PRO A 25 3.50 -8.73 -29.02
CA PRO A 25 4.85 -8.77 -29.57
C PRO A 25 5.88 -9.00 -28.46
N GLU A 26 6.61 -10.11 -28.54
CA GLU A 26 7.57 -10.50 -27.51
C GLU A 26 8.80 -9.59 -27.64
N ILE A 27 8.95 -8.63 -26.72
CA ILE A 27 10.16 -7.83 -26.61
C ILE A 27 11.34 -8.75 -26.36
N SER A 28 12.44 -8.58 -27.10
CA SER A 28 13.59 -9.49 -27.04
C SER A 28 14.75 -8.89 -26.24
N PHE A 29 15.62 -9.76 -25.72
CA PHE A 29 16.88 -9.32 -25.10
C PHE A 29 17.71 -8.46 -26.06
N ASN A 30 17.84 -8.88 -27.33
CA ASN A 30 18.57 -8.13 -28.35
C ASN A 30 18.02 -6.70 -28.48
N TYR A 31 16.69 -6.56 -28.45
CA TYR A 31 16.06 -5.25 -28.52
C TYR A 31 16.40 -4.35 -27.33
N PHE A 32 16.37 -4.90 -26.10
CA PHE A 32 16.84 -4.18 -24.92
C PHE A 32 18.32 -3.82 -25.05
N TYR A 33 19.15 -4.78 -25.47
CA TYR A 33 20.59 -4.61 -25.60
C TYR A 33 20.92 -3.39 -26.46
N SER A 34 20.49 -3.40 -27.72
CA SER A 34 20.82 -2.35 -28.68
C SER A 34 20.18 -1.00 -28.29
N SER A 35 18.98 -1.01 -27.69
CA SER A 35 18.29 0.21 -27.27
C SER A 35 18.90 0.88 -26.04
N LEU A 36 19.53 0.11 -25.15
CA LEU A 36 20.09 0.60 -23.88
C LEU A 36 21.61 0.80 -23.92
N ARG A 37 22.31 0.13 -24.85
CA ARG A 37 23.76 0.28 -25.06
C ARG A 37 24.24 1.74 -25.14
N PRO A 38 23.53 2.70 -25.79
CA PRO A 38 23.99 4.08 -25.84
C PRO A 38 23.96 4.84 -24.51
N TYR A 39 23.24 4.34 -23.51
CA TYR A 39 22.98 5.05 -22.25
C TYR A 39 23.66 4.41 -21.03
N GLY A 40 24.32 3.28 -21.22
CA GLY A 40 24.86 2.52 -20.11
C GLY A 40 25.68 1.33 -20.59
N GLU A 41 26.07 0.48 -19.65
CA GLU A 41 26.84 -0.72 -19.97
C GLU A 41 26.12 -1.99 -19.58
N TRP A 42 26.35 -3.04 -20.38
CA TRP A 42 25.84 -4.38 -20.16
C TRP A 42 26.89 -5.26 -19.49
N ILE A 43 26.47 -5.95 -18.44
CA ILE A 43 27.29 -6.78 -17.57
C ILE A 43 26.71 -8.19 -17.56
N GLU A 44 27.52 -9.20 -17.88
CA GLU A 44 27.22 -10.61 -17.63
C GLU A 44 27.49 -10.88 -16.15
N ILE A 45 26.42 -11.05 -15.37
CA ILE A 45 26.47 -11.33 -13.92
C ILE A 45 26.81 -12.80 -13.68
N ASP A 46 26.20 -13.68 -14.46
CA ASP A 46 26.38 -15.12 -14.44
C ASP A 46 26.01 -15.66 -15.84
N ALA A 47 26.27 -16.94 -16.11
CA ALA A 47 25.91 -17.60 -17.36
C ALA A 47 24.43 -17.33 -17.71
N ASP A 48 24.16 -16.68 -18.83
CA ASP A 48 22.81 -16.30 -19.29
C ASP A 48 22.03 -15.32 -18.37
N LEU A 49 22.71 -14.64 -17.44
CA LEU A 49 22.14 -13.56 -16.64
C LEU A 49 22.87 -12.25 -16.93
N TYR A 50 22.19 -11.38 -17.66
CA TYR A 50 22.70 -10.07 -18.05
C TYR A 50 21.99 -8.97 -17.28
N ALA A 51 22.76 -7.97 -16.86
CA ALA A 51 22.23 -6.75 -16.30
C ALA A 51 22.78 -5.53 -17.03
N TRP A 52 22.04 -4.44 -16.92
CA TRP A 52 22.43 -3.15 -17.47
C TRP A 52 22.53 -2.13 -16.34
N ARG A 53 23.53 -1.25 -16.39
CA ARG A 53 23.57 -0.08 -15.50
C ARG A 53 23.67 1.21 -16.31
N PRO A 54 22.97 2.29 -15.89
CA PRO A 54 23.11 3.57 -16.55
C PRO A 54 24.50 4.16 -16.30
N MET A 55 25.05 4.78 -17.33
CA MET A 55 26.29 5.54 -17.24
C MET A 55 25.98 7.04 -17.36
N HIS A 56 26.89 7.90 -16.89
CA HIS A 56 26.74 9.36 -16.93
C HIS A 56 25.52 9.91 -16.16
N VAL A 57 25.10 9.22 -15.10
CA VAL A 57 24.09 9.69 -14.16
C VAL A 57 24.74 10.41 -12.96
N SER A 58 23.94 11.18 -12.22
CA SER A 58 24.45 11.87 -11.02
C SER A 58 24.85 10.88 -9.91
N SER A 59 25.75 11.29 -9.02
CA SER A 59 26.23 10.43 -7.91
C SER A 59 25.14 9.99 -6.94
N ASN A 60 24.05 10.75 -6.87
CA ASN A 60 22.89 10.45 -6.04
C ASN A 60 21.77 9.74 -6.83
N TRP A 61 21.98 9.42 -8.10
CA TRP A 61 20.97 8.82 -8.96
C TRP A 61 20.49 7.48 -8.39
N LYS A 62 19.19 7.23 -8.53
CA LYS A 62 18.57 5.93 -8.25
C LYS A 62 17.31 5.74 -9.10
N PRO A 63 16.84 4.50 -9.29
CA PRO A 63 15.61 4.21 -10.02
C PRO A 63 14.40 5.00 -9.50
N TYR A 64 13.51 5.36 -10.42
CA TYR A 64 12.29 6.11 -10.11
C TYR A 64 12.55 7.45 -9.43
N ARG A 65 13.62 8.14 -9.81
CA ARG A 65 13.96 9.48 -9.29
C ARG A 65 13.62 10.57 -10.31
N GLU A 66 14.15 10.49 -11.52
CA GLU A 66 14.04 11.53 -12.55
C GLU A 66 12.74 11.39 -13.36
N GLY A 67 11.65 11.95 -12.84
CA GLY A 67 10.32 11.85 -13.45
C GLY A 67 9.23 12.48 -12.60
N ARG A 68 8.01 11.98 -12.77
CA ARG A 68 6.85 12.26 -11.90
C ARG A 68 5.91 11.07 -11.81
N TRP A 69 5.13 11.02 -10.74
CA TRP A 69 4.00 10.12 -10.64
C TRP A 69 2.76 10.72 -11.31
N SER A 70 2.07 9.93 -12.11
CA SER A 70 0.82 10.33 -12.76
C SER A 70 -0.24 9.25 -12.58
N TRP A 71 -1.46 9.67 -12.31
CA TRP A 71 -2.60 8.75 -12.27
C TRP A 71 -3.12 8.50 -13.69
N THR A 72 -3.32 7.24 -14.04
CA THR A 72 -3.79 6.80 -15.37
C THR A 72 -4.77 5.64 -15.23
N ARG A 73 -5.31 5.16 -16.37
CA ARG A 73 -6.06 3.90 -16.45
C ARG A 73 -5.28 2.65 -16.01
N HIS A 74 -3.96 2.74 -15.78
CA HIS A 74 -3.12 1.69 -15.20
C HIS A 74 -2.75 1.98 -13.73
N GLY A 75 -3.43 2.92 -13.08
CA GLY A 75 -3.09 3.40 -11.73
C GLY A 75 -1.90 4.36 -11.75
N TRP A 76 -1.05 4.29 -10.74
CA TRP A 76 0.18 5.07 -10.65
C TRP A 76 1.18 4.64 -11.72
N TYR A 77 1.38 5.54 -12.67
CA TYR A 77 2.34 5.42 -13.75
C TYR A 77 3.56 6.29 -13.47
N TRP A 78 4.75 5.74 -13.70
CA TRP A 78 5.99 6.50 -13.63
C TRP A 78 6.30 7.15 -14.98
N ASP A 79 6.11 8.47 -15.05
CA ASP A 79 6.46 9.29 -16.23
C ASP A 79 7.90 9.77 -16.08
N SER A 80 8.85 8.90 -16.46
CA SER A 80 10.28 9.21 -16.44
C SER A 80 10.62 10.35 -17.42
N TYR A 81 11.74 11.05 -17.20
CA TYR A 81 12.36 11.98 -18.16
C TYR A 81 13.63 11.47 -18.82
N GLU A 82 14.03 10.24 -18.48
CA GLU A 82 15.21 9.60 -19.04
C GLU A 82 14.89 8.96 -20.40
N PRO A 83 15.87 8.87 -21.30
CA PRO A 83 15.68 8.29 -22.64
C PRO A 83 15.51 6.77 -22.60
N PHE A 84 16.05 6.11 -21.58
CA PHE A 84 15.93 4.67 -21.33
C PHE A 84 14.70 4.29 -20.49
N GLY A 85 14.00 5.26 -19.89
CA GLY A 85 12.94 5.01 -18.89
C GLY A 85 11.75 4.20 -19.39
N TRP A 86 11.45 4.26 -20.69
CA TRP A 86 10.42 3.44 -21.34
C TRP A 86 10.63 1.92 -21.12
N ALA A 87 11.89 1.48 -21.05
CA ALA A 87 12.26 0.10 -20.85
C ALA A 87 12.36 -0.17 -19.36
N VAL A 88 13.36 0.42 -18.71
CA VAL A 88 13.82 -0.02 -17.38
C VAL A 88 12.86 0.27 -16.22
N TYR A 89 11.82 1.09 -16.44
CA TYR A 89 10.77 1.34 -15.44
C TYR A 89 9.45 0.65 -15.73
N HIS A 90 9.29 0.10 -16.94
CA HIS A 90 8.07 -0.60 -17.35
C HIS A 90 8.31 -2.08 -17.61
N TYR A 91 9.57 -2.49 -17.71
CA TYR A 91 10.06 -3.84 -17.92
C TYR A 91 11.19 -4.11 -16.92
N GLY A 92 11.45 -5.37 -16.60
CA GLY A 92 12.54 -5.77 -15.72
C GLY A 92 12.40 -5.36 -14.25
N ARG A 93 13.49 -5.53 -13.52
CA ARG A 93 13.60 -5.26 -12.07
C ARG A 93 14.96 -4.65 -11.75
N TRP A 94 15.04 -3.90 -10.66
CA TRP A 94 16.29 -3.27 -10.24
C TRP A 94 16.89 -3.96 -9.03
N HIS A 95 18.20 -4.14 -9.04
CA HIS A 95 18.98 -4.61 -7.91
C HIS A 95 20.06 -3.58 -7.58
N TYR A 96 20.38 -3.45 -6.30
CA TYR A 96 21.50 -2.62 -5.86
C TYR A 96 22.68 -3.52 -5.51
N ASP A 97 23.78 -3.38 -6.25
CA ASP A 97 25.06 -4.01 -5.97
C ASP A 97 26.05 -2.96 -5.43
N ASP A 98 26.87 -3.34 -4.45
CA ASP A 98 27.77 -2.38 -3.78
C ASP A 98 28.91 -1.84 -4.68
N TYR A 99 29.21 -2.48 -5.82
CA TYR A 99 30.28 -2.07 -6.74
C TYR A 99 29.73 -1.43 -7.99
N TYR A 100 28.72 -2.05 -8.59
CA TYR A 100 28.10 -1.53 -9.79
C TYR A 100 27.07 -0.44 -9.51
N GLY A 101 26.60 -0.34 -8.26
CA GLY A 101 25.45 0.48 -7.88
C GLY A 101 24.15 -0.18 -8.34
N TRP A 102 23.21 0.64 -8.81
CA TRP A 102 21.94 0.15 -9.34
C TRP A 102 22.13 -0.52 -10.70
N ILE A 103 21.74 -1.79 -10.78
CA ILE A 103 21.73 -2.59 -11.99
C ILE A 103 20.31 -3.06 -12.29
N TRP A 104 19.96 -3.12 -13.56
CA TRP A 104 18.65 -3.52 -14.06
C TRP A 104 18.75 -4.89 -14.72
N ILE A 105 17.86 -5.80 -14.33
CA ILE A 105 17.74 -7.14 -14.90
C ILE A 105 16.49 -7.17 -15.79
N PRO A 106 16.63 -7.55 -17.07
CA PRO A 106 15.51 -7.62 -17.99
C PRO A 106 14.41 -8.58 -17.54
N ASP A 107 13.17 -8.17 -17.78
CA ASP A 107 11.95 -8.97 -17.73
C ASP A 107 11.03 -8.43 -18.84
N TYR A 108 10.14 -9.26 -19.36
CA TYR A 108 9.39 -9.00 -20.57
C TYR A 108 7.92 -8.61 -20.27
N GLU A 109 7.49 -8.75 -19.02
CA GLU A 109 6.19 -8.29 -18.56
C GLU A 109 6.15 -6.75 -18.41
N TRP A 110 5.24 -6.12 -19.14
CA TRP A 110 5.03 -4.68 -19.05
C TRP A 110 4.21 -4.31 -17.80
N GLY A 111 4.63 -3.28 -17.08
CA GLY A 111 3.86 -2.65 -15.99
C GLY A 111 3.92 -1.10 -16.03
N PRO A 112 2.97 -0.41 -15.39
CA PRO A 112 2.97 1.06 -15.30
C PRO A 112 4.13 1.61 -14.45
N ALA A 113 4.61 0.82 -13.49
CA ALA A 113 5.85 0.96 -12.73
C ALA A 113 6.03 -0.33 -11.92
N TRP A 114 7.28 -0.71 -11.60
CA TRP A 114 7.60 -1.84 -10.73
C TRP A 114 8.25 -1.34 -9.43
N VAL A 115 7.41 -0.94 -8.48
CA VAL A 115 7.82 -0.38 -7.19
C VAL A 115 7.07 -0.97 -5.99
N GLU A 116 7.73 -1.01 -4.86
CA GLU A 116 7.13 -1.13 -3.55
C GLU A 116 6.57 0.22 -3.08
N TRP A 117 5.49 0.21 -2.28
CA TRP A 117 4.89 1.44 -1.75
C TRP A 117 4.94 1.48 -0.22
N ARG A 118 5.23 2.68 0.30
CA ARG A 118 5.12 3.01 1.72
C ARG A 118 4.44 4.35 1.90
N TYR A 119 3.75 4.49 3.03
CA TYR A 119 3.00 5.70 3.33
C TYR A 119 2.89 5.95 4.83
N SER A 120 2.79 7.20 5.21
CA SER A 120 2.41 7.67 6.54
C SER A 120 1.43 8.83 6.39
N ASP A 121 1.14 9.55 7.47
CA ASP A 121 0.25 10.71 7.39
C ASP A 121 0.84 11.87 6.58
N ASN A 122 2.17 12.01 6.59
CA ASN A 122 2.86 13.16 5.98
C ASN A 122 3.61 12.81 4.70
N TYR A 123 4.03 11.55 4.55
CA TYR A 123 4.92 11.13 3.48
C TYR A 123 4.34 9.95 2.70
N ILE A 124 4.61 9.96 1.40
CA ILE A 124 4.46 8.82 0.51
C ILE A 124 5.85 8.47 -0.02
N GLY A 125 6.11 7.18 -0.19
CA GLY A 125 7.37 6.73 -0.73
C GLY A 125 7.30 5.45 -1.53
N TRP A 126 8.33 5.27 -2.34
CA TRP A 126 8.47 4.15 -3.25
C TRP A 126 9.93 3.68 -3.31
N ALA A 127 10.12 2.39 -3.51
CA ALA A 127 11.41 1.78 -3.80
C ALA A 127 11.24 0.84 -5.01
N PRO A 128 12.25 0.68 -5.87
CA PRO A 128 12.12 -0.24 -7.00
C PRO A 128 11.96 -1.68 -6.54
N LEU A 129 11.17 -2.47 -7.29
CA LEU A 129 11.04 -3.90 -7.02
C LEU A 129 12.32 -4.65 -7.41
N PRO A 130 12.76 -5.62 -6.58
CA PRO A 130 13.92 -6.45 -6.85
C PRO A 130 13.64 -7.52 -7.90
N PRO A 131 14.69 -8.17 -8.45
CA PRO A 131 14.55 -9.34 -9.32
C PRO A 131 13.77 -10.51 -8.70
N TYR A 132 13.62 -10.52 -7.38
CA TYR A 132 12.88 -11.53 -6.64
C TYR A 132 11.37 -11.29 -6.60
N ALA A 133 10.87 -10.21 -7.20
CA ALA A 133 9.47 -9.83 -7.19
C ALA A 133 8.79 -10.07 -8.54
N SER A 134 7.78 -10.95 -8.56
CA SER A 134 6.91 -11.18 -9.72
C SER A 134 5.49 -10.68 -9.48
N PHE A 135 4.79 -10.31 -10.55
CA PHE A 135 3.37 -10.05 -10.51
C PHE A 135 2.59 -11.34 -10.75
N HIS A 136 1.47 -11.48 -10.06
CA HIS A 136 0.48 -12.53 -10.26
C HIS A 136 -0.92 -11.91 -10.22
N SER A 137 -1.80 -12.34 -11.11
CA SER A 137 -3.17 -11.81 -11.24
C SER A 137 -3.98 -11.91 -9.95
N ASP A 138 -3.77 -12.97 -9.16
CA ASP A 138 -4.64 -13.32 -8.04
C ASP A 138 -4.30 -12.55 -6.75
N PHE A 139 -3.05 -12.14 -6.58
CA PHE A 139 -2.55 -11.57 -5.32
C PHE A 139 -1.56 -10.40 -5.50
N GLY A 140 -1.31 -9.96 -6.73
CA GLY A 140 -0.40 -8.85 -7.02
C GLY A 140 1.06 -9.27 -6.92
N ILE A 141 1.89 -8.48 -6.22
CA ILE A 141 3.33 -8.75 -6.12
C ILE A 141 3.62 -9.86 -5.11
N ARG A 142 4.44 -10.82 -5.51
CA ARG A 142 4.99 -11.87 -4.64
C ARG A 142 6.50 -11.89 -4.73
N PHE A 143 7.13 -12.12 -3.57
CA PHE A 143 8.57 -12.31 -3.47
C PHE A 143 8.90 -13.80 -3.38
N SER A 144 9.94 -14.23 -4.09
CA SER A 144 10.49 -15.59 -4.01
C SER A 144 11.34 -15.82 -2.75
N ILE A 145 11.73 -14.74 -2.06
CA ILE A 145 12.52 -14.77 -0.82
C ILE A 145 11.91 -13.87 0.26
N GLY A 146 12.39 -14.01 1.49
CA GLY A 146 12.18 -13.02 2.53
C GLY A 146 12.87 -11.71 2.15
N TRP A 147 12.12 -10.80 1.54
CA TRP A 147 12.66 -9.54 1.03
C TRP A 147 12.31 -8.36 1.92
N SER A 148 13.28 -7.46 2.09
CA SER A 148 13.09 -6.15 2.71
C SER A 148 14.03 -5.15 2.06
N ALA A 149 13.47 -4.18 1.33
CA ALA A 149 14.26 -3.12 0.74
C ALA A 149 14.92 -2.25 1.83
N SER A 150 16.24 -2.05 1.72
CA SER A 150 16.97 -1.13 2.60
C SER A 150 16.36 0.27 2.56
N TYR A 151 16.26 0.92 3.71
CA TYR A 151 15.65 2.25 3.83
C TYR A 151 16.28 3.27 2.86
N ASN A 152 17.57 3.12 2.55
CA ASN A 152 18.34 3.99 1.62
C ASN A 152 17.78 4.00 0.19
N TRP A 153 17.11 2.91 -0.20
CA TRP A 153 16.57 2.73 -1.55
C TRP A 153 15.24 3.45 -1.74
N TRP A 154 14.57 3.82 -0.66
CA TRP A 154 13.28 4.50 -0.69
C TRP A 154 13.40 5.97 -1.08
N ASN A 155 12.55 6.40 -2.01
CA ASN A 155 12.27 7.79 -2.30
C ASN A 155 11.06 8.20 -1.44
N PHE A 156 11.18 9.23 -0.61
CA PHE A 156 10.05 9.79 0.13
C PHE A 156 9.84 11.25 -0.24
N VAL A 157 8.57 11.66 -0.36
CA VAL A 157 8.17 13.05 -0.58
C VAL A 157 6.93 13.37 0.26
N PRO A 158 6.71 14.65 0.63
CA PRO A 158 5.42 15.10 1.14
C PRO A 158 4.32 14.91 0.08
N TYR A 159 3.10 14.55 0.48
CA TYR A 159 1.97 14.34 -0.45
C TYR A 159 1.74 15.53 -1.40
N ARG A 160 1.91 16.75 -0.89
CA ARG A 160 1.75 18.00 -1.65
C ARG A 160 2.71 18.13 -2.83
N ARG A 161 3.77 17.32 -2.89
CA ARG A 161 4.82 17.31 -3.92
C ARG A 161 4.84 16.04 -4.76
N PHE A 162 3.97 15.08 -4.48
CA PHE A 162 4.05 13.73 -5.03
C PHE A 162 3.89 13.67 -6.55
N CYS A 163 2.96 14.46 -7.10
CA CYS A 163 2.70 14.55 -8.53
C CYS A 163 3.40 15.76 -9.19
N ASP A 164 4.31 16.45 -8.49
CA ASP A 164 5.02 17.60 -9.05
C ASP A 164 5.85 17.18 -10.26
N TYR A 165 5.94 18.08 -11.25
CA TYR A 165 6.63 17.80 -12.50
C TYR A 165 8.07 17.32 -12.30
N ARG A 166 8.81 17.86 -11.33
CA ARG A 166 10.16 17.39 -10.96
C ARG A 166 10.17 16.87 -9.54
N VAL A 167 9.61 15.67 -9.34
CA VAL A 167 9.45 15.08 -8.00
C VAL A 167 10.79 14.89 -7.29
N ASN A 168 11.88 14.68 -8.05
CA ASN A 168 13.25 14.54 -7.54
C ASN A 168 13.73 15.71 -6.69
N HIS A 169 13.25 16.93 -6.93
CA HIS A 169 13.62 18.13 -6.15
C HIS A 169 13.04 18.11 -4.73
N TYR A 170 12.03 17.29 -4.49
CA TYR A 170 11.31 17.20 -3.22
C TYR A 170 11.58 15.89 -2.47
N ILE A 171 12.42 15.02 -3.03
CA ILE A 171 12.85 13.79 -2.37
C ILE A 171 13.62 14.17 -1.11
N ILE A 172 13.19 13.59 0.01
CA ILE A 172 13.82 13.83 1.31
C ILE A 172 15.26 13.34 1.32
N ASP A 173 16.12 14.11 1.96
CA ASP A 173 17.54 13.80 2.15
C ASP A 173 17.74 12.41 2.80
N TYR A 174 18.80 11.72 2.35
CA TYR A 174 19.12 10.37 2.79
C TYR A 174 19.30 10.28 4.32
N ARG A 175 19.79 11.33 4.98
CA ARG A 175 20.02 11.38 6.44
C ARG A 175 18.73 11.30 7.25
N ARG A 176 17.59 11.70 6.67
CA ARG A 176 16.27 11.65 7.31
C ARG A 176 15.44 10.43 6.90
N THR A 177 15.91 9.68 5.90
CA THR A 177 15.15 8.61 5.27
C THR A 177 14.88 7.46 6.25
N SER A 178 15.84 7.07 7.10
CA SER A 178 15.65 6.02 8.12
C SER A 178 14.52 6.33 9.10
N ARG A 179 14.46 7.57 9.59
CA ARG A 179 13.42 8.03 10.52
C ARG A 179 12.05 8.09 9.87
N ILE A 180 11.96 8.49 8.60
CA ILE A 180 10.68 8.46 7.88
C ILE A 180 10.25 7.02 7.65
N PHE A 181 11.17 6.17 7.17
CA PHE A 181 10.91 4.77 6.90
C PHE A 181 10.31 4.03 8.10
N SER A 182 10.85 4.23 9.31
CA SER A 182 10.34 3.58 10.53
C SER A 182 8.92 3.99 10.93
N THR A 183 8.43 5.15 10.45
CA THR A 183 7.07 5.66 10.74
C THR A 183 6.05 5.34 9.66
N THR A 184 6.47 4.66 8.58
CA THR A 184 5.61 4.37 7.43
C THR A 184 5.08 2.95 7.45
N LYS A 185 3.97 2.72 6.77
CA LYS A 185 3.35 1.42 6.55
C LYS A 185 3.60 0.97 5.13
N TYR A 186 3.83 -0.33 4.95
CA TYR A 186 3.96 -0.95 3.64
C TYR A 186 2.59 -1.12 2.97
N ARG A 187 2.54 -1.01 1.64
CA ARG A 187 1.34 -1.26 0.83
C ARG A 187 1.72 -2.04 -0.43
N ASN A 188 1.07 -3.18 -0.63
CA ASN A 188 1.06 -3.89 -1.90
C ASN A 188 -0.35 -3.77 -2.49
N ASN A 189 -0.45 -3.22 -3.70
CA ASN A 189 -1.74 -2.98 -4.37
C ASN A 189 -1.56 -3.02 -5.89
N TYR A 190 -1.03 -4.14 -6.37
CA TYR A 190 -1.01 -4.48 -7.79
C TYR A 190 -2.12 -5.48 -8.06
N TYR A 191 -2.84 -5.31 -9.15
CA TYR A 191 -3.91 -6.21 -9.54
C TYR A 191 -4.10 -6.20 -11.05
N TYR A 192 -4.81 -7.22 -11.55
CA TYR A 192 -5.20 -7.31 -12.94
C TYR A 192 -6.63 -6.78 -13.10
N ASP A 193 -6.85 -5.81 -14.01
CA ASP A 193 -8.18 -5.31 -14.36
C ASP A 193 -8.41 -5.48 -15.86
N ARG A 194 -9.37 -6.35 -16.22
CA ARG A 194 -9.66 -6.74 -17.61
C ARG A 194 -8.42 -7.30 -18.29
N ASP A 195 -7.72 -6.51 -19.11
CA ASP A 195 -6.55 -6.92 -19.87
C ASP A 195 -5.31 -6.08 -19.51
N ARG A 196 -5.23 -5.58 -18.27
CA ARG A 196 -4.13 -4.70 -17.86
C ARG A 196 -3.68 -4.93 -16.43
N ILE A 197 -2.37 -4.86 -16.24
CA ILE A 197 -1.77 -4.68 -14.92
C ILE A 197 -2.04 -3.25 -14.46
N VAL A 198 -2.53 -3.13 -13.23
CA VAL A 198 -2.79 -1.87 -12.55
C VAL A 198 -1.90 -1.77 -11.32
N ASN A 199 -1.12 -0.69 -11.25
CA ASN A 199 -0.40 -0.29 -10.04
C ASN A 199 -1.30 0.64 -9.23
N GLY A 200 -2.17 0.08 -8.40
CA GLY A 200 -3.06 0.87 -7.55
C GLY A 200 -2.31 1.63 -6.46
N GLY A 201 -1.13 1.15 -6.05
CA GLY A 201 -0.28 1.74 -5.02
C GLY A 201 -1.04 2.25 -3.80
N ILE A 202 -0.74 3.49 -3.39
CA ILE A 202 -1.53 4.20 -2.38
C ILE A 202 -2.81 4.73 -3.02
N ASP A 203 -3.96 4.55 -2.38
CA ASP A 203 -5.25 4.99 -2.93
C ASP A 203 -5.23 6.47 -3.36
N ARG A 204 -5.75 6.76 -4.57
CA ARG A 204 -5.71 8.11 -5.12
C ARG A 204 -6.43 9.13 -4.25
N ARG A 205 -7.60 8.80 -3.68
CA ARG A 205 -8.35 9.75 -2.83
C ARG A 205 -7.57 10.02 -1.55
N PHE A 206 -6.97 8.98 -0.96
CA PHE A 206 -6.09 9.13 0.19
C PHE A 206 -4.90 10.09 -0.07
N VAL A 207 -4.31 10.03 -1.28
CA VAL A 207 -3.27 10.97 -1.72
C VAL A 207 -3.85 12.38 -1.89
N GLU A 208 -4.98 12.53 -2.59
CA GLU A 208 -5.65 13.83 -2.81
C GLU A 208 -5.97 14.55 -1.49
N ASP A 209 -6.54 13.83 -0.52
CA ASP A 209 -6.93 14.37 0.79
C ASP A 209 -5.74 14.95 1.56
N ARG A 210 -4.56 14.31 1.46
CA ARG A 210 -3.33 14.75 2.13
C ARG A 210 -2.54 15.77 1.32
N ALA A 211 -2.63 15.69 0.00
CA ALA A 211 -1.95 16.60 -0.90
C ALA A 211 -2.65 17.97 -0.98
N GLY A 212 -3.96 18.01 -0.73
CA GLY A 212 -4.77 19.22 -0.81
C GLY A 212 -5.07 19.67 -2.24
N TYR A 213 -4.98 18.77 -3.21
CA TYR A 213 -5.35 19.01 -4.60
C TYR A 213 -5.94 17.75 -5.24
N ARG A 214 -6.77 17.96 -6.28
CA ARG A 214 -7.30 16.86 -7.09
C ARG A 214 -6.26 16.40 -8.10
N ILE A 215 -6.13 15.08 -8.25
CA ILE A 215 -5.19 14.47 -9.18
C ILE A 215 -5.98 14.08 -10.40
N ALA A 216 -5.84 14.77 -11.52
CA ALA A 216 -6.55 14.40 -12.74
C ALA A 216 -6.02 13.07 -13.31
N GLU A 217 -6.90 12.24 -13.88
CA GLU A 217 -6.46 11.10 -14.67
C GLU A 217 -5.89 11.58 -16.00
N ARG A 218 -4.67 11.15 -16.32
CA ARG A 218 -4.00 11.47 -17.58
C ARG A 218 -4.23 10.35 -18.59
N GLU A 219 -4.54 10.76 -19.82
CA GLU A 219 -4.70 9.84 -20.95
C GLU A 219 -3.33 9.24 -21.32
N ILE A 220 -3.26 7.90 -21.34
CA ILE A 220 -2.06 7.17 -21.76
C ILE A 220 -2.28 6.49 -23.12
N ARG A 221 -1.44 6.86 -24.08
CA ARG A 221 -1.44 6.34 -25.45
C ARG A 221 -0.20 5.51 -25.71
N SER A 222 -0.40 4.27 -26.12
CA SER A 222 0.69 3.40 -26.52
C SER A 222 1.12 3.72 -27.94
N VAL A 223 2.43 3.84 -28.13
CA VAL A 223 3.07 4.02 -29.43
C VAL A 223 3.98 2.83 -29.70
N GLU A 224 3.96 2.36 -30.93
CA GLU A 224 4.67 1.16 -31.37
C GLU A 224 6.04 1.44 -31.98
N SER A 225 6.31 2.71 -32.30
CA SER A 225 7.59 3.16 -32.85
C SER A 225 8.34 4.07 -31.90
N ARG A 226 9.66 3.86 -31.86
CA ARG A 226 10.63 4.64 -31.09
C ARG A 226 10.70 6.08 -31.53
N ASP A 227 10.62 6.33 -32.83
CA ASP A 227 10.67 7.67 -33.40
C ASP A 227 9.44 8.48 -33.01
N ASP A 228 8.27 7.85 -33.06
CA ASP A 228 7.02 8.45 -32.58
C ASP A 228 7.06 8.73 -31.09
N TYR A 229 7.59 7.80 -30.28
CA TYR A 229 7.79 8.03 -28.86
C TYR A 229 8.66 9.27 -28.60
N ASN A 230 9.81 9.37 -29.26
CA ASN A 230 10.74 10.49 -29.10
C ASN A 230 10.14 11.82 -29.57
N ARG A 231 9.37 11.81 -30.67
CA ARG A 231 8.72 12.99 -31.25
C ARG A 231 7.53 13.49 -30.44
N LEU A 232 6.70 12.56 -29.95
CA LEU A 232 5.42 12.89 -29.30
C LEU A 232 5.55 13.13 -27.80
N ARG A 233 6.57 12.56 -27.16
CA ARG A 233 6.80 12.73 -25.71
C ARG A 233 7.14 14.18 -25.39
N LYS A 234 6.12 14.88 -24.93
CA LYS A 234 6.25 16.23 -24.37
C LYS A 234 6.11 16.17 -22.86
N ARG A 235 7.11 16.74 -22.20
CA ARG A 235 7.23 16.83 -20.74
C ARG A 235 6.00 17.44 -20.06
N ASP A 236 5.36 18.43 -20.69
CA ASP A 236 4.22 19.15 -20.10
C ASP A 236 2.87 18.86 -20.76
N SER A 237 2.75 17.74 -21.49
CA SER A 237 1.47 17.38 -22.10
C SER A 237 0.51 16.77 -21.08
N ASN A 238 -0.80 17.03 -21.19
CA ASN A 238 -1.80 16.28 -20.44
C ASN A 238 -1.84 14.78 -20.83
N ARG A 239 -1.28 14.43 -21.99
CA ARG A 239 -1.16 13.04 -22.47
C ARG A 239 0.19 12.44 -22.12
N ILE A 240 0.19 11.15 -21.81
CA ILE A 240 1.38 10.32 -21.65
C ILE A 240 1.48 9.43 -22.88
N TYR A 241 2.63 9.46 -23.56
CA TYR A 241 2.93 8.48 -24.60
C TYR A 241 3.83 7.42 -23.99
N ASN A 242 3.38 6.15 -23.99
CA ASN A 242 4.19 5.04 -23.52
C ASN A 242 4.64 4.21 -24.73
N TYR A 243 5.93 3.93 -24.80
CA TYR A 243 6.49 3.12 -25.88
C TYR A 243 6.39 1.64 -25.54
N ARG A 244 5.75 0.87 -26.41
CA ARG A 244 5.69 -0.60 -26.36
C ARG A 244 6.08 -1.11 -27.74
N PRO A 245 7.29 -1.66 -27.92
CA PRO A 245 7.77 -2.10 -29.22
C PRO A 245 6.80 -3.06 -29.89
N SER A 246 6.50 -2.83 -31.17
CA SER A 246 5.81 -3.82 -32.00
C SER A 246 6.76 -4.94 -32.42
N GLU A 247 6.21 -6.05 -32.90
CA GLU A 247 6.99 -7.17 -33.46
C GLU A 247 7.87 -6.71 -34.63
N ASN A 248 7.32 -5.80 -35.46
CA ASN A 248 8.07 -5.19 -36.55
C ASN A 248 9.26 -4.38 -36.04
N GLU A 249 9.13 -3.71 -34.90
CA GLU A 249 10.21 -2.90 -34.34
C GLU A 249 11.29 -3.77 -33.66
N THR A 250 10.88 -4.83 -32.96
CA THR A 250 11.81 -5.77 -32.33
C THR A 250 12.56 -6.60 -33.36
N GLY A 251 11.91 -6.97 -34.47
CA GLY A 251 12.51 -7.74 -35.58
C GLY A 251 13.47 -6.95 -36.47
N ARG A 252 13.49 -5.61 -36.41
CA ARG A 252 14.46 -4.77 -37.15
C ARG A 252 15.89 -4.95 -36.63
N ILE A 253 16.05 -5.32 -35.38
CA ILE A 253 17.37 -5.51 -34.77
C ILE A 253 17.80 -6.93 -35.10
N ARG A 254 18.68 -7.05 -36.11
CA ARG A 254 19.24 -8.33 -36.55
C ARG A 254 19.96 -9.02 -35.39
N ASN A 255 19.85 -10.34 -35.32
CA ASN A 255 20.58 -11.19 -34.36
C ASN A 255 22.10 -11.24 -34.61
N ASP A 256 22.61 -10.44 -35.56
CA ASP A 256 24.01 -10.44 -36.00
C ASP A 256 24.88 -9.41 -35.26
N GLU A 257 24.31 -8.58 -34.38
CA GLU A 257 25.12 -7.72 -33.51
C GLU A 257 25.91 -8.58 -32.52
N LYS A 258 27.23 -8.60 -32.64
CA LYS A 258 28.09 -9.17 -31.60
C LYS A 258 27.88 -8.36 -30.33
N PHE A 259 27.28 -8.99 -29.33
CA PHE A 259 27.06 -8.36 -28.03
C PHE A 259 28.40 -8.00 -27.38
N GLU A 260 28.67 -6.70 -27.23
CA GLU A 260 29.68 -6.17 -26.33
C GLU A 260 29.09 -6.19 -24.92
N ILE A 261 29.23 -7.34 -24.26
CA ILE A 261 28.85 -7.54 -22.86
C ILE A 261 30.12 -7.84 -22.08
N ARG A 262 30.35 -7.07 -21.03
CA ARG A 262 31.50 -7.28 -20.14
C ARG A 262 31.14 -8.32 -19.10
N ARG A 263 32.02 -9.31 -18.90
CA ARG A 263 31.88 -10.19 -17.75
C ARG A 263 32.07 -9.40 -16.46
N SER A 264 31.26 -9.68 -15.45
CA SER A 264 31.41 -9.04 -14.16
C SER A 264 32.80 -9.28 -13.57
N GLU A 265 33.42 -8.21 -13.09
CA GLU A 265 34.73 -8.22 -12.42
C GLU A 265 34.70 -8.90 -11.04
N ARG A 266 33.50 -9.09 -10.47
CA ARG A 266 33.29 -9.76 -9.18
C ARG A 266 31.97 -10.52 -9.13
N SER A 267 31.79 -11.39 -8.15
CA SER A 267 30.47 -11.95 -7.85
C SER A 267 29.52 -10.83 -7.38
N ILE A 268 28.32 -10.82 -7.95
CA ILE A 268 27.23 -9.95 -7.50
C ILE A 268 26.35 -10.77 -6.56
N ALA A 269 25.84 -10.14 -5.49
CA ALA A 269 25.00 -10.78 -4.48
C ALA A 269 23.54 -10.99 -4.99
N ILE A 270 23.40 -11.74 -6.08
CA ILE A 270 22.11 -12.15 -6.66
C ILE A 270 21.98 -13.67 -6.60
N GLU A 271 20.89 -14.13 -5.99
CA GLU A 271 20.47 -15.53 -5.97
C GLU A 271 19.69 -15.85 -7.25
N LYS A 272 20.43 -16.18 -8.32
CA LYS A 272 19.87 -16.36 -9.68
C LYS A 272 18.71 -17.36 -9.74
N ASP A 273 18.81 -18.46 -9.00
CA ASP A 273 17.79 -19.51 -8.88
C ASP A 273 16.48 -19.00 -8.26
N LYS A 274 16.55 -17.89 -7.52
CA LYS A 274 15.40 -17.26 -6.87
C LYS A 274 14.86 -16.06 -7.65
N ILE A 275 15.44 -15.68 -8.78
CA ILE A 275 14.90 -14.59 -9.60
C ILE A 275 13.48 -14.96 -10.06
N ALA A 276 12.53 -14.09 -9.74
CA ALA A 276 11.11 -14.30 -10.03
C ALA A 276 10.81 -13.82 -11.46
N THR A 277 11.16 -14.64 -12.46
CA THR A 277 10.80 -14.39 -13.88
C THR A 277 9.75 -15.39 -14.37
N PRO A 278 8.76 -14.95 -15.17
CA PRO A 278 7.76 -15.85 -15.77
C PRO A 278 8.40 -17.00 -16.60
N ARG A 279 9.52 -16.71 -17.30
CA ARG A 279 10.27 -17.70 -18.09
C ARG A 279 11.07 -18.73 -17.27
N ALA A 280 11.31 -18.50 -15.98
CA ALA A 280 11.94 -19.51 -15.11
C ALA A 280 10.93 -20.58 -14.67
N SER A 281 9.65 -20.22 -14.50
CA SER A 281 8.58 -21.19 -14.23
C SER A 281 8.27 -22.10 -15.42
N GLU A 282 8.36 -21.60 -16.66
CA GLU A 282 8.10 -22.41 -17.87
C GLU A 282 9.20 -23.42 -18.16
N ARG A 283 10.48 -23.04 -18.04
CA ARG A 283 11.62 -23.96 -18.24
C ARG A 283 11.64 -25.12 -17.23
N ASN A 284 11.12 -24.91 -16.02
CA ASN A 284 11.02 -25.99 -15.03
C ASN A 284 9.89 -26.98 -15.35
N ILE A 285 8.84 -26.56 -16.06
CA ILE A 285 7.73 -27.42 -16.52
C ILE A 285 8.14 -28.20 -17.78
N GLU A 286 8.92 -27.58 -18.67
CA GLU A 286 9.39 -28.21 -19.91
C GLU A 286 10.47 -29.27 -19.63
N ARG A 287 11.40 -28.98 -18.69
CA ARG A 287 12.43 -29.94 -18.26
C ARG A 287 11.85 -31.15 -17.51
N SER A 288 10.69 -31.00 -16.86
CA SER A 288 9.95 -32.11 -16.26
C SER A 288 9.16 -32.93 -17.29
N ARG A 289 8.71 -32.32 -18.40
CA ARG A 289 8.09 -33.03 -19.54
C ARG A 289 9.11 -33.80 -20.40
N GLU A 290 10.29 -33.25 -20.66
CA GLU A 290 11.37 -33.95 -21.38
C GLU A 290 11.91 -35.16 -20.60
N SER A 291 11.94 -35.07 -19.26
CA SER A 291 12.37 -36.19 -18.42
C SER A 291 11.39 -37.38 -18.42
N ASP A 292 10.13 -37.16 -18.84
CA ASP A 292 9.07 -38.17 -18.87
C ASP A 292 8.99 -38.90 -20.24
N THR A 293 9.44 -38.25 -21.32
CA THR A 293 9.46 -38.84 -22.67
C THR A 293 10.67 -39.73 -22.98
N GLY A 294 11.71 -39.73 -22.12
CA GLY A 294 12.99 -40.40 -22.39
C GLY A 294 13.21 -41.75 -21.70
N ARG A 295 12.28 -42.25 -20.89
CA ARG A 295 12.55 -43.39 -19.98
C ARG A 295 11.57 -44.54 -20.12
N ASN A 296 11.41 -45.04 -21.35
CA ASN A 296 10.75 -46.32 -21.59
C ASN A 296 11.74 -47.34 -22.16
N ARG A 297 12.45 -48.03 -21.25
CA ARG A 297 13.05 -49.37 -21.43
C ARG A 297 13.55 -49.89 -20.07
N ASN A 298 12.83 -50.89 -19.55
CA ASN A 298 13.18 -51.98 -18.60
C ASN A 298 13.94 -51.58 -17.31
N THR A 299 13.51 -51.87 -16.08
CA THR A 299 13.10 -53.17 -15.49
C THR A 299 12.14 -52.97 -14.29
N GLU A 300 11.24 -53.93 -14.08
CA GLU A 300 10.15 -53.96 -13.08
C GLU A 300 10.61 -53.79 -11.61
N GLU A 301 11.87 -54.06 -11.28
CA GLU A 301 12.39 -54.04 -9.91
C GLU A 301 12.62 -52.62 -9.35
N GLY A 302 12.89 -51.63 -10.20
CA GLY A 302 13.10 -50.24 -9.77
C GLY A 302 11.82 -49.47 -9.42
N ARG A 303 10.64 -50.04 -9.72
CA ARG A 303 9.33 -49.38 -9.53
C ARG A 303 8.78 -49.54 -8.11
N ILE A 304 9.13 -50.63 -7.43
CA ILE A 304 8.67 -50.91 -6.07
C ILE A 304 9.45 -50.07 -5.04
N GLU A 305 10.75 -49.86 -5.28
CA GLU A 305 11.61 -49.08 -4.38
C GLU A 305 11.38 -47.57 -4.51
N ARG A 306 11.07 -47.09 -5.73
CA ARG A 306 10.74 -45.68 -6.00
C ARG A 306 9.40 -45.26 -5.37
N ASN A 307 8.35 -46.09 -5.53
CA ASN A 307 7.04 -45.85 -4.92
C ASN A 307 7.08 -45.86 -3.37
N ARG A 308 7.96 -46.68 -2.78
CA ARG A 308 8.15 -46.72 -1.31
C ARG A 308 8.81 -45.44 -0.80
N SER A 309 9.81 -44.93 -1.53
CA SER A 309 10.51 -43.68 -1.20
C SER A 309 9.69 -42.41 -1.42
N GLU A 310 8.81 -42.39 -2.44
CA GLU A 310 7.89 -41.27 -2.71
C GLU A 310 6.78 -41.20 -1.65
N THR A 311 6.24 -42.35 -1.25
CA THR A 311 5.21 -42.41 -0.20
C THR A 311 5.77 -42.01 1.18
N GLU A 312 7.05 -42.29 1.47
CA GLU A 312 7.70 -41.83 2.71
C GLU A 312 8.05 -40.32 2.68
N ARG A 313 8.46 -39.78 1.53
CA ARG A 313 8.71 -38.33 1.37
C ARG A 313 7.43 -37.51 1.47
N ASP A 314 6.34 -37.97 0.86
CA ASP A 314 5.04 -37.29 0.95
C ASP A 314 4.46 -37.32 2.37
N ARG A 315 4.66 -38.41 3.11
CA ARG A 315 4.27 -38.51 4.52
C ARG A 315 5.11 -37.58 5.41
N THR A 316 6.40 -37.42 5.11
CA THR A 316 7.30 -36.53 5.85
C THR A 316 6.96 -35.07 5.57
N ASN A 317 6.76 -34.70 4.30
CA ASN A 317 6.36 -33.35 3.88
C ASN A 317 4.99 -32.94 4.43
N ASN A 318 4.02 -33.87 4.50
CA ASN A 318 2.72 -33.58 5.13
C ASN A 318 2.84 -33.39 6.65
N ARG A 319 3.66 -34.20 7.34
CA ARG A 319 3.93 -33.99 8.78
C ARG A 319 4.59 -32.64 9.07
N GLU A 320 5.57 -32.24 8.26
CA GLU A 320 6.24 -30.93 8.43
C GLU A 320 5.28 -29.77 8.17
N ARG A 321 4.37 -29.89 7.19
CA ARG A 321 3.32 -28.89 6.94
C ARG A 321 2.31 -28.79 8.08
N GLU A 322 1.90 -29.93 8.64
CA GLU A 322 1.01 -29.96 9.80
C GLU A 322 1.66 -29.36 11.06
N GLU A 323 2.96 -29.63 11.28
CA GLU A 323 3.72 -29.02 12.39
C GLU A 323 3.92 -27.52 12.21
N LEU A 324 4.19 -27.05 10.99
CA LEU A 324 4.29 -25.62 10.67
C LEU A 324 2.96 -24.89 10.90
N GLN A 325 1.84 -25.46 10.46
CA GLN A 325 0.52 -24.90 10.73
C GLN A 325 0.19 -24.89 12.22
N LYS A 326 0.58 -25.92 12.98
CA LYS A 326 0.42 -25.94 14.44
C LYS A 326 1.23 -24.84 15.11
N ARG A 327 2.49 -24.66 14.72
CA ARG A 327 3.36 -23.59 15.25
C ARG A 327 2.82 -22.21 14.92
N GLU A 328 2.38 -21.95 13.69
CA GLU A 328 1.77 -20.66 13.34
C GLU A 328 0.50 -20.38 14.14
N THR A 329 -0.30 -21.42 14.42
CA THR A 329 -1.54 -21.29 15.19
C THR A 329 -1.25 -21.03 16.68
N GLU A 330 -0.27 -21.73 17.25
CA GLU A 330 0.19 -21.52 18.63
C GLU A 330 0.86 -20.14 18.80
N GLU A 331 1.65 -19.70 17.81
CA GLU A 331 2.30 -18.40 17.83
C GLU A 331 1.27 -17.27 17.75
N ARG A 332 0.26 -17.38 16.88
CA ARG A 332 -0.89 -16.45 16.85
C ARG A 332 -1.67 -16.42 18.16
N LYS A 333 -1.84 -17.57 18.81
CA LYS A 333 -2.50 -17.65 20.12
C LYS A 333 -1.67 -16.96 21.21
N SER A 334 -0.36 -17.19 21.22
CA SER A 334 0.57 -16.56 22.18
C SER A 334 0.65 -15.04 22.00
N VAL A 335 0.62 -14.54 20.77
CA VAL A 335 0.57 -13.10 20.47
C VAL A 335 -0.74 -12.49 20.97
N ARG A 336 -1.87 -13.17 20.75
CA ARG A 336 -3.19 -12.72 21.22
C ARG A 336 -3.28 -12.68 22.75
N GLU A 337 -2.71 -13.68 23.43
CA GLU A 337 -2.65 -13.73 24.90
C GLU A 337 -1.73 -12.61 25.46
N ARG A 338 -0.62 -12.30 24.79
CA ARG A 338 0.23 -11.15 25.14
C ARG A 338 -0.51 -9.82 24.98
N GLU A 339 -1.18 -9.60 23.85
CA GLU A 339 -1.99 -8.38 23.63
C GLU A 339 -3.12 -8.22 24.67
N GLU A 340 -3.77 -9.31 25.09
CA GLU A 340 -4.77 -9.27 26.17
C GLU A 340 -4.14 -8.97 27.52
N SER A 341 -2.96 -9.52 27.82
CA SER A 341 -2.24 -9.24 29.07
C SER A 341 -1.80 -7.78 29.17
N GLU A 342 -1.28 -7.21 28.08
CA GLU A 342 -0.88 -5.80 27.99
C GLU A 342 -2.09 -4.86 28.16
N LYS A 343 -3.25 -5.21 27.57
CA LYS A 343 -4.49 -4.45 27.77
C LYS A 343 -4.98 -4.49 29.22
N ARG A 344 -4.90 -5.66 29.88
CA ARG A 344 -5.28 -5.79 31.30
C ARG A 344 -4.35 -5.02 32.22
N GLU A 345 -3.05 -5.00 31.91
CA GLU A 345 -2.06 -4.23 32.66
C GLU A 345 -2.27 -2.71 32.47
N ALA A 346 -2.51 -2.26 31.25
CA ALA A 346 -2.86 -0.87 30.96
C ALA A 346 -4.14 -0.42 31.71
N GLN A 347 -5.17 -1.28 31.76
CA GLN A 347 -6.38 -1.01 32.54
C GLN A 347 -6.12 -0.93 34.05
N ARG A 348 -5.23 -1.79 34.59
CA ARG A 348 -4.83 -1.73 36.01
C ARG A 348 -4.08 -0.45 36.34
N ILE A 349 -3.16 -0.02 35.47
CA ILE A 349 -2.41 1.22 35.65
C ILE A 349 -3.36 2.43 35.65
N GLU A 350 -4.33 2.45 34.74
CA GLU A 350 -5.33 3.51 34.65
C GLU A 350 -6.24 3.55 35.89
N MET A 351 -6.73 2.40 36.36
CA MET A 351 -7.53 2.35 37.60
C MET A 351 -6.73 2.83 38.83
N LYS A 352 -5.44 2.49 38.91
CA LYS A 352 -4.58 2.95 40.01
C LYS A 352 -4.41 4.47 39.95
N ARG A 353 -4.21 5.02 38.75
CA ARG A 353 -4.10 6.47 38.54
C ARG A 353 -5.37 7.23 38.94
N GLN A 354 -6.55 6.70 38.59
CA GLN A 354 -7.84 7.27 38.98
C GLN A 354 -8.06 7.22 40.50
N ARG A 355 -7.63 6.13 41.15
CA ARG A 355 -7.68 6.00 42.62
C ARG A 355 -6.77 7.02 43.31
N ASP A 356 -5.52 7.13 42.87
CA ASP A 356 -4.56 8.09 43.42
C ASP A 356 -5.05 9.55 43.24
N GLU A 357 -5.70 9.86 42.12
CA GLU A 357 -6.30 11.17 41.86
C GLU A 357 -7.51 11.45 42.76
N SER A 358 -8.35 10.43 43.01
CA SER A 358 -9.49 10.55 43.93
C SER A 358 -9.04 10.76 45.38
N GLU A 359 -7.94 10.11 45.79
CA GLU A 359 -7.38 10.21 47.14
C GLU A 359 -6.74 11.58 47.36
N LYS A 360 -6.01 12.11 46.36
CA LYS A 360 -5.54 13.51 46.37
C LYS A 360 -6.67 14.52 46.51
N ARG A 361 -7.78 14.33 45.78
CA ARG A 361 -8.96 15.21 45.90
C ARG A 361 -9.61 15.14 47.28
N ALA A 362 -9.62 13.97 47.92
CA ALA A 362 -10.14 13.80 49.27
C ALA A 362 -9.26 14.48 50.34
N ILE A 363 -7.93 14.43 50.18
CA ILE A 363 -6.98 15.12 51.04
C ILE A 363 -7.16 16.65 50.93
N LEU A 364 -7.22 17.18 49.70
CA LEU A 364 -7.45 18.61 49.46
C LEU A 364 -8.77 19.11 50.06
N ARG A 365 -9.84 18.30 50.01
CA ARG A 365 -11.10 18.63 50.69
C ARG A 365 -10.97 18.71 52.20
N ARG A 366 -10.28 17.73 52.82
CA ARG A 366 -10.05 17.70 54.27
C ARG A 366 -9.19 18.88 54.76
N GLU A 367 -8.22 19.29 53.96
CA GLU A 367 -7.41 20.49 54.25
C GLU A 367 -8.26 21.77 54.16
N SER A 368 -9.08 21.91 53.11
CA SER A 368 -10.00 23.04 52.97
C SER A 368 -11.02 23.12 54.12
N ASP A 369 -11.55 21.98 54.57
CA ASP A 369 -12.49 21.93 55.69
C ASP A 369 -11.81 22.25 57.04
N ARG A 370 -10.53 21.86 57.22
CA ARG A 370 -9.71 22.24 58.39
C ARG A 370 -9.41 23.75 58.42
N GLU A 371 -9.09 24.35 57.28
CA GLU A 371 -8.88 25.80 57.18
C GLU A 371 -10.16 26.59 57.48
N LYS A 372 -11.32 26.13 57.01
CA LYS A 372 -12.61 26.75 57.36
C LYS A 372 -12.91 26.66 58.85
N SER A 373 -12.59 25.53 59.48
CA SER A 373 -12.79 25.34 60.93
C SER A 373 -11.84 26.20 61.77
N SER A 374 -10.57 26.33 61.38
CA SER A 374 -9.60 27.18 62.10
C SER A 374 -9.92 28.67 61.95
N THR A 375 -10.43 29.09 60.79
CA THR A 375 -10.89 30.47 60.55
C THR A 375 -12.11 30.81 61.39
N TYR A 376 -13.03 29.85 61.56
CA TYR A 376 -14.22 30.01 62.42
C TYR A 376 -13.85 30.10 63.92
N GLU A 377 -12.87 29.31 64.39
CA GLU A 377 -12.38 29.43 65.77
C GLU A 377 -11.61 30.74 66.01
N ARG A 378 -10.83 31.22 65.01
CA ARG A 378 -10.10 32.48 65.09
C ARG A 378 -11.04 33.70 65.19
N GLN A 379 -12.13 33.70 64.42
CA GLN A 379 -13.20 34.70 64.53
C GLN A 379 -13.95 34.64 65.88
N LYS A 380 -14.04 33.45 66.50
CA LYS A 380 -14.66 33.27 67.81
C LYS A 380 -13.74 33.74 68.95
N SER A 381 -12.41 33.58 68.81
CA SER A 381 -11.42 34.07 69.78
C SER A 381 -11.18 35.59 69.69
N GLU A 382 -11.27 36.19 68.50
CA GLU A 382 -11.17 37.65 68.32
C GLU A 382 -12.37 38.41 68.90
N ARG A 383 -13.49 37.72 69.16
CA ARG A 383 -14.65 38.30 69.88
C ARG A 383 -14.50 38.33 71.40
N ILE A 384 -13.44 37.72 71.96
CA ILE A 384 -13.29 37.52 73.42
C ILE A 384 -12.22 38.44 74.03
N VAL A 385 -11.41 39.15 73.24
CA VAL A 385 -10.32 40.00 73.75
C VAL A 385 -10.33 41.37 73.07
N GLU A 386 -11.11 42.34 73.59
CA GLU A 386 -10.63 43.70 73.94
C GLU A 386 -11.69 44.45 74.79
N PRO A 387 -11.31 45.20 75.85
CA PRO A 387 -12.12 45.41 77.05
C PRO A 387 -12.74 46.81 77.19
N GLU A 388 -13.49 46.97 78.28
CA GLU A 388 -13.85 48.22 78.95
C GLU A 388 -12.86 49.38 78.72
N ARG A 389 -13.29 50.43 78.02
CA ARG A 389 -12.97 51.82 78.38
C ARG A 389 -13.92 52.81 77.71
N ARG A 390 -14.33 53.79 78.52
CA ARG A 390 -15.06 55.05 78.25
C ARG A 390 -16.58 55.04 78.28
N ARG A 391 -17.08 55.38 79.48
CA ARG A 391 -18.16 56.36 79.66
C ARG A 391 -17.68 57.72 79.14
N GLU A 392 -18.46 58.39 78.29
CA GLU A 392 -19.08 59.71 78.53
C GLU A 392 -19.64 60.36 77.24
N SER A 393 -20.92 60.73 77.34
CA SER A 393 -21.57 61.93 76.76
C SER A 393 -21.88 62.05 75.25
N ASN A 394 -23.09 62.61 75.04
CA ASN A 394 -23.66 63.27 73.87
C ASN A 394 -24.13 62.39 72.70
N SER A 395 -25.44 62.17 72.52
CA SER A 395 -26.53 63.08 72.08
C SER A 395 -26.66 63.15 70.56
N GLU A 396 -27.91 63.20 70.10
CA GLU A 396 -28.39 63.44 68.73
C GLU A 396 -28.77 62.20 67.88
N SER A 397 -30.05 61.83 68.07
CA SER A 397 -31.15 61.91 67.09
C SER A 397 -30.99 61.39 65.64
N ARG A 398 -32.12 60.80 65.21
CA ARG A 398 -32.68 60.64 63.85
C ARG A 398 -32.24 59.38 63.09
N ASN A 399 -33.19 58.43 62.97
CA ASN A 399 -34.02 58.16 61.77
C ASN A 399 -33.16 57.52 60.66
N GLU A 400 -33.48 56.37 60.08
CA GLU A 400 -34.79 55.83 59.76
C GLU A 400 -34.61 54.39 59.21
N SER A 401 -35.62 53.53 59.41
CA SER A 401 -36.03 52.43 58.50
C SER A 401 -35.06 51.24 58.32
N ARG A 402 -35.42 49.96 58.45
CA ARG A 402 -36.70 49.24 58.39
C ARG A 402 -36.40 47.80 58.85
N SER A 403 -37.18 47.30 59.81
CA SER A 403 -37.47 45.87 60.02
C SER A 403 -38.98 45.69 59.76
N PRO A 404 -39.60 44.48 59.72
CA PRO A 404 -39.05 43.15 59.98
C PRO A 404 -39.50 42.06 58.95
N GLU A 405 -38.98 40.83 59.14
CA GLU A 405 -39.65 39.51 59.07
C GLU A 405 -40.55 39.14 57.85
N ARG A 406 -40.54 37.91 57.30
CA ARG A 406 -40.79 36.65 58.02
C ARG A 406 -40.57 35.45 57.07
N SER A 407 -39.86 34.45 57.58
CA SER A 407 -40.14 33.00 57.56
C SER A 407 -40.63 32.25 56.29
N ARG A 408 -39.87 31.16 56.01
CA ARG A 408 -40.31 29.76 55.70
C ARG A 408 -41.08 29.47 54.40
N SER A 409 -40.55 28.53 53.61
CA SER A 409 -41.05 27.13 53.59
C SER A 409 -40.28 26.24 52.60
N TYR A 410 -40.22 24.96 52.97
CA TYR A 410 -39.80 23.81 52.19
C TYR A 410 -40.83 23.50 51.10
N GLU A 411 -40.39 23.05 49.92
CA GLU A 411 -41.11 21.97 49.24
C GLU A 411 -40.18 21.10 48.38
N ARG A 412 -40.53 19.82 48.38
CA ARG A 412 -39.81 18.64 47.90
C ARG A 412 -40.49 18.23 46.61
N GLN A 413 -39.77 17.90 45.54
CA GLN A 413 -40.32 17.00 44.53
C GLN A 413 -39.23 16.16 43.85
N GLN A 414 -39.43 14.84 43.99
CA GLN A 414 -38.74 13.77 43.28
C GLN A 414 -38.98 13.88 41.78
N THR A 415 -38.05 13.39 40.96
CA THR A 415 -38.42 12.55 39.81
C THR A 415 -37.22 11.75 39.30
N GLU A 416 -37.44 10.44 39.27
CA GLU A 416 -36.62 9.41 38.66
C GLU A 416 -36.55 9.60 37.14
N ARG A 417 -35.38 9.39 36.52
CA ARG A 417 -35.26 9.22 35.06
C ARG A 417 -35.23 7.72 34.74
N LYS A 418 -36.33 7.25 34.14
CA LYS A 418 -36.47 5.92 33.54
C LYS A 418 -36.27 5.99 32.02
N VAL A 419 -35.75 4.88 31.52
CA VAL A 419 -35.44 4.46 30.15
C VAL A 419 -36.60 4.67 29.17
N GLU A 420 -36.30 5.12 27.94
CA GLU A 420 -37.22 5.24 26.81
C GLU A 420 -36.96 4.12 25.78
N PRO A 421 -38.00 3.41 25.28
CA PRO A 421 -37.86 2.37 24.26
C PRO A 421 -38.31 2.80 22.86
N GLU A 422 -37.74 2.10 21.87
CA GLU A 422 -38.18 2.02 20.47
C GLU A 422 -39.67 1.74 20.32
N ARG A 423 -40.32 2.34 19.30
CA ARG A 423 -41.44 1.71 18.59
C ARG A 423 -41.48 2.07 17.09
N ARG A 424 -41.43 1.00 16.29
CA ARG A 424 -41.91 0.86 14.91
C ARG A 424 -43.36 1.34 14.74
N ARG A 425 -43.66 1.92 13.57
CA ARG A 425 -44.94 1.72 12.85
C ARG A 425 -44.64 1.56 11.35
N GLU A 426 -45.30 0.56 10.75
CA GLU A 426 -45.29 0.23 9.34
C GLU A 426 -46.47 0.86 8.58
N SER A 427 -46.24 1.01 7.27
CA SER A 427 -47.13 0.79 6.12
C SER A 427 -47.74 1.99 5.38
N ASN A 428 -47.55 1.91 4.06
CA ASN A 428 -48.38 2.39 2.94
C ASN A 428 -48.28 3.89 2.58
N ASN A 429 -48.17 4.32 1.32
CA ASN A 429 -48.15 3.68 0.00
C ASN A 429 -47.69 4.75 -1.03
N GLU A 430 -47.47 4.31 -2.27
CA GLU A 430 -47.54 5.09 -3.54
C GLU A 430 -46.27 5.72 -4.16
N ARG A 431 -45.98 5.18 -5.35
CA ARG A 431 -45.21 5.74 -6.47
C ARG A 431 -45.84 7.06 -6.97
N PRO A 432 -45.13 7.82 -7.82
CA PRO A 432 -45.48 7.68 -9.23
C PRO A 432 -44.26 7.47 -10.15
N GLU A 433 -44.44 6.56 -11.10
CA GLU A 433 -43.82 6.64 -12.42
C GLU A 433 -44.42 7.85 -13.16
N THR A 434 -43.59 8.62 -13.85
CA THR A 434 -44.01 9.25 -15.11
C THR A 434 -42.95 9.01 -16.17
N ARG A 435 -43.34 8.21 -17.15
CA ARG A 435 -42.79 8.14 -18.51
C ARG A 435 -43.54 9.14 -19.39
N ARG A 436 -42.91 9.46 -20.53
CA ARG A 436 -43.38 10.17 -21.75
C ARG A 436 -43.05 11.67 -21.75
N SER A 437 -42.58 12.27 -22.85
CA SER A 437 -42.73 11.90 -24.27
C SER A 437 -41.57 12.41 -25.14
N GLU A 438 -41.45 11.77 -26.30
CA GLU A 438 -40.74 12.18 -27.50
C GLU A 438 -41.03 13.64 -27.92
N SER A 439 -40.02 14.32 -28.48
CA SER A 439 -40.25 15.15 -29.67
C SER A 439 -39.00 15.19 -30.55
N SER A 440 -39.17 14.67 -31.75
CA SER A 440 -38.40 14.90 -32.95
C SER A 440 -38.40 16.38 -33.38
N SER A 441 -37.23 16.89 -33.77
CA SER A 441 -37.00 17.88 -34.83
C SER A 441 -35.47 17.86 -35.05
N GLU A 442 -34.91 17.36 -36.16
CA GLU A 442 -35.05 17.79 -37.55
C GLU A 442 -34.84 19.30 -37.75
N SER A 443 -33.57 19.69 -37.89
CA SER A 443 -33.20 20.84 -38.73
C SER A 443 -31.85 20.60 -39.41
N ARG A 444 -31.95 20.50 -40.73
CA ARG A 444 -30.91 20.47 -41.77
C ARG A 444 -29.95 21.67 -41.70
N SER A 445 -28.68 21.40 -42.06
CA SER A 445 -27.77 22.08 -43.03
C SER A 445 -27.62 23.63 -43.06
N PRO A 446 -26.60 24.23 -43.75
CA PRO A 446 -25.53 23.64 -44.59
C PRO A 446 -24.10 24.07 -44.16
N GLU A 447 -23.07 23.27 -44.40
CA GLU A 447 -22.30 23.24 -45.65
C GLU A 447 -21.87 24.65 -46.13
N ARG A 448 -20.62 25.03 -45.81
CA ARG A 448 -19.89 26.08 -46.53
C ARG A 448 -18.75 25.41 -47.28
N ARG A 449 -19.00 25.15 -48.57
CA ARG A 449 -17.96 25.08 -49.60
C ARG A 449 -17.21 26.42 -49.64
N ARG A 450 -15.90 26.37 -49.49
CA ARG A 450 -14.93 26.87 -50.49
C ARG A 450 -13.58 26.23 -50.22
#